data_AF-A0A661HLE4-F1
#
_entry.id   AF-A0A661HLE4-F1
#
_cell.length_a   1.000
_cell.length_b   1.000
_cell.length_c   1.000
_cell.angle_alpha   90.00
_cell.angle_beta   90.00
_cell.angle_gamma   90.00
#
_symmetry.space_group_name_H-M   'P 1'
#
loop_
_entity.id
_entity.type
_entity.pdbx_description
1 polymer ?
#
loop_
_entity_poly.entity_id
_entity_poly.type
_entity_poly.pdbx_seq_one_letter_code
_entity_poly.pdbx_strand_id
1 'polypeptide(L)'
;MATITQSPETATIDEDTVDQAVGLCYFDPETETLIEIDKLPDLFLTVEPEGSAIRKFYLVTSPVDMIAWVKLTILSDDYNSTTYSIKLIISEDEPPVNAFGILPSYNSYKIENPPMGEFMSVWILIENISKVNEVVNVDLRIDYE
;
A
#
# COMPACT_ATOMS: atom_id res chain seq x y z
N MET A 1 15.22 4.81 12.82
CA MET A 1 14.85 3.67 11.96
C MET A 1 14.06 2.71 12.82
N ALA A 2 12.72 2.77 12.75
CA ALA A 2 11.93 1.68 13.30
C ALA A 2 11.88 0.55 12.28
N THR A 3 12.49 -0.56 12.66
CA THR A 3 12.25 -1.87 12.08
C THR A 3 11.52 -2.63 13.17
N ILE A 4 10.23 -2.90 13.00
CA ILE A 4 9.43 -3.58 14.02
C ILE A 4 9.50 -5.07 13.77
N THR A 5 10.13 -5.81 14.67
CA THR A 5 10.28 -7.28 14.61
C THR A 5 9.07 -7.97 15.26
N GLN A 6 7.88 -7.78 14.70
CA GLN A 6 6.64 -8.42 15.16
C GLN A 6 5.69 -8.65 13.97
N SER A 7 4.92 -9.74 13.99
CA SER A 7 3.86 -9.97 13.01
C SER A 7 2.83 -8.84 13.06
N PRO A 8 2.23 -8.39 11.94
CA PRO A 8 1.30 -7.25 11.93
C PRO A 8 0.08 -7.45 12.84
N GLU A 9 -0.26 -8.71 13.13
CA GLU A 9 -1.37 -9.12 14.01
C GLU A 9 -1.03 -9.02 15.51
N THR A 10 0.25 -8.89 15.86
CA THR A 10 0.74 -8.81 17.25
C THR A 10 1.61 -7.58 17.51
N ALA A 11 1.96 -6.83 16.45
CA ALA A 11 2.77 -5.63 16.50
C ALA A 11 2.07 -4.52 17.28
N THR A 12 2.75 -3.98 18.29
CA THR A 12 2.33 -2.74 18.95
C THR A 12 2.91 -1.57 18.18
N ILE A 13 2.04 -0.63 17.74
CA ILE A 13 2.48 0.61 17.09
C ILE A 13 2.89 1.59 18.18
N ASP A 14 4.13 2.07 18.07
CA ASP A 14 4.71 3.10 18.93
C ASP A 14 5.06 4.37 18.12
N GLU A 15 5.57 5.37 18.82
CA GLU A 15 5.91 6.69 18.27
C GLU A 15 7.01 6.62 17.21
N ASP A 16 7.83 5.56 17.21
CA ASP A 16 8.94 5.39 16.28
C ASP A 16 8.53 4.62 15.03
N THR A 17 7.37 3.94 15.03
CA THR A 17 6.92 2.98 14.01
C THR A 17 6.89 3.56 12.59
N VAL A 18 6.52 4.83 12.46
CA VAL A 18 6.48 5.58 11.20
C VAL A 18 7.32 6.84 11.35
N ASP A 19 8.09 7.21 10.32
CA ASP A 19 8.94 8.42 10.40
C ASP A 19 8.09 9.71 10.34
N GLN A 20 6.84 9.60 9.88
CA GLN A 20 5.85 10.68 9.82
C GLN A 20 4.57 10.28 10.58
N ALA A 21 3.58 11.16 10.65
CA ALA A 21 2.32 10.85 11.32
C ALA A 21 1.53 9.72 10.64
N VAL A 22 1.79 9.45 9.36
CA VAL A 22 1.19 8.37 8.58
C VAL A 22 2.24 7.78 7.64
N GLY A 23 2.34 6.46 7.59
CA GLY A 23 3.27 5.74 6.71
C GLY A 23 2.63 4.53 6.05
N LEU A 24 3.15 4.13 4.88
CA LEU A 24 2.74 2.89 4.20
C LEU A 24 3.88 1.87 4.34
N CYS A 25 3.56 0.73 4.93
CA CYS A 25 4.50 -0.33 5.26
C CYS A 25 4.22 -1.60 4.46
N TYR A 26 5.28 -2.34 4.19
CA TYR A 26 5.24 -3.71 3.71
C TYR A 26 5.71 -4.65 4.83
N PHE A 27 5.14 -5.84 4.91
CA PHE A 27 5.60 -6.88 5.84
C PHE A 27 6.55 -7.84 5.12
N ASP A 28 7.80 -7.86 5.56
CA ASP A 28 8.81 -8.80 5.08
C ASP A 28 8.70 -10.11 5.87
N PRO A 29 8.30 -11.22 5.22
CA PRO A 29 8.15 -12.51 5.88
C PRO A 29 9.49 -13.17 6.22
N GLU A 30 10.60 -12.79 5.59
CA GLU A 30 11.92 -13.41 5.88
C GLU A 30 12.50 -12.91 7.20
N THR A 31 12.35 -11.61 7.45
CA THR A 31 12.80 -10.96 8.68
C THR A 31 11.70 -10.83 9.73
N GLU A 32 10.46 -11.15 9.36
CA GLU A 32 9.25 -10.92 10.18
C GLU A 32 9.12 -9.46 10.64
N THR A 33 9.41 -8.52 9.74
CA THR A 33 9.42 -7.09 10.07
C THR A 33 8.51 -6.26 9.20
N LEU A 34 7.91 -5.23 9.79
CA LEU A 34 7.28 -4.15 9.06
C LEU A 34 8.33 -3.10 8.65
N ILE A 35 8.32 -2.76 7.36
CA ILE A 35 9.26 -1.81 6.76
C ILE A 35 8.46 -0.76 5.99
N GLU A 36 8.69 0.51 6.31
CA GLU A 36 8.11 1.65 5.60
C GLU A 36 8.65 1.74 4.17
N ILE A 37 7.79 1.97 3.20
CA ILE A 37 8.15 1.91 1.76
C ILE A 37 9.14 3.02 1.38
N ASP A 38 9.05 4.19 1.98
CA ASP A 38 9.96 5.31 1.71
C ASP A 38 11.41 5.02 2.14
N LYS A 39 11.61 4.05 3.03
CA LYS A 39 12.91 3.54 3.48
C LYS A 39 13.45 2.43 2.58
N LEU A 40 12.66 1.90 1.65
CA LEU A 40 13.11 0.89 0.69
C LEU A 40 13.71 1.59 -0.53
N PRO A 41 15.02 1.39 -0.81
CA PRO A 41 15.66 2.01 -1.96
C PRO A 41 15.05 1.56 -3.29
N ASP A 42 14.59 0.30 -3.36
CA ASP A 42 13.83 -0.24 -4.49
C ASP A 42 12.83 -1.31 -3.97
N LEU A 43 11.53 -1.08 -4.11
CA LEU A 43 10.50 -2.11 -3.88
C LEU A 43 10.07 -2.70 -5.23
N PHE A 44 10.46 -3.95 -5.49
CA PHE A 44 10.10 -4.64 -6.73
C PHE A 44 8.82 -5.46 -6.58
N LEU A 45 7.74 -5.02 -7.23
CA LEU A 45 6.52 -5.81 -7.35
C LEU A 45 6.59 -6.65 -8.63
N THR A 46 6.89 -7.94 -8.48
CA THR A 46 6.85 -8.87 -9.62
C THR A 46 5.40 -9.16 -9.98
N VAL A 47 5.04 -8.92 -11.24
CA VAL A 47 3.73 -9.23 -11.83
C VAL A 47 3.94 -10.24 -12.94
N GLU A 48 3.12 -11.28 -12.99
CA GLU A 48 3.20 -12.25 -14.09
C GLU A 48 2.73 -11.61 -15.40
N PRO A 49 3.37 -11.88 -16.55
CA PRO A 49 3.06 -11.22 -17.82
C PRO A 49 1.60 -11.36 -18.30
N GLU A 50 0.93 -12.45 -17.91
CA GLU A 50 -0.48 -12.72 -18.26
C GLU A 50 -1.38 -12.86 -17.03
N GLY A 51 -0.89 -12.47 -15.86
CA GLY A 51 -1.59 -12.64 -14.59
C GLY A 51 -2.00 -11.32 -13.95
N SER A 52 -2.88 -11.43 -12.97
CA SER A 52 -3.12 -10.36 -12.00
C SER A 52 -2.37 -10.65 -10.70
N ALA A 53 -1.90 -9.60 -10.04
CA ALA A 53 -1.22 -9.70 -8.77
C ALA A 53 -1.95 -8.87 -7.72
N ILE A 54 -2.38 -9.53 -6.63
CA ILE A 54 -2.84 -8.84 -5.42
C ILE A 54 -1.65 -8.74 -4.45
N ARG A 55 -1.46 -7.55 -3.88
CA ARG A 55 -0.39 -7.26 -2.91
C ARG A 55 -0.98 -6.56 -1.70
N LYS A 56 -0.56 -7.01 -0.52
CA LYS A 56 -0.96 -6.44 0.77
C LYS A 56 0.11 -5.47 1.26
N PHE A 57 -0.34 -4.30 1.67
CA PHE A 57 0.41 -3.28 2.38
C PHE A 57 -0.35 -2.91 3.65
N TYR A 58 0.30 -2.14 4.51
CA TYR A 58 -0.27 -1.68 5.76
C TYR A 58 -0.13 -0.17 5.85
N LEU A 59 -1.26 0.53 5.89
CA LEU A 59 -1.27 1.94 6.26
C LEU A 59 -1.21 2.01 7.79
N VAL A 60 -0.26 2.79 8.29
CA VAL A 60 0.01 2.93 9.71
C VAL A 60 -0.13 4.39 10.10
N THR A 61 -0.86 4.65 11.17
CA THR A 61 -1.00 5.97 11.77
C THR A 61 -0.23 6.03 13.08
N SER A 62 0.44 7.14 13.31
CA SER A 62 1.11 7.44 14.58
C SER A 62 0.10 7.36 15.74
N PRO A 63 0.48 6.77 16.90
CA PRO A 63 -0.39 6.69 18.06
C PRO A 63 -0.50 8.02 18.83
N VAL A 64 0.31 9.02 18.48
CA VAL A 64 0.36 10.32 19.16
C VAL A 64 -0.27 11.46 18.35
N ASP A 65 -0.33 11.33 17.03
CA ASP A 65 -0.89 12.35 16.15
C ASP A 65 -2.37 12.07 15.84
N MET A 66 -3.21 13.07 16.08
CA MET A 66 -4.62 12.99 15.68
C MET A 66 -4.75 13.40 14.21
N ILE A 67 -5.07 12.42 13.36
CA ILE A 67 -5.24 12.61 11.92
C ILE A 67 -6.73 12.67 11.60
N ALA A 68 -7.17 13.77 11.00
CA ALA A 68 -8.56 13.98 10.57
C ALA A 68 -8.88 13.14 9.33
N TRP A 69 -7.95 13.04 8.38
CA TRP A 69 -8.11 12.15 7.23
C TRP A 69 -6.80 11.70 6.61
N VAL A 70 -6.83 10.55 5.93
CA VAL A 70 -5.74 10.05 5.09
C VAL A 70 -6.27 9.74 3.71
N LYS A 71 -5.52 10.10 2.67
CA LYS A 71 -5.83 9.78 1.28
C LYS A 71 -4.64 9.09 0.63
N LEU A 72 -4.89 7.88 0.13
CA LEU A 72 -3.97 7.15 -0.73
C LEU A 72 -4.36 7.36 -2.19
N THR A 73 -3.40 7.76 -3.02
CA THR A 73 -3.61 7.98 -4.45
C THR A 73 -2.57 7.20 -5.24
N ILE A 74 -3.01 6.36 -6.16
CA ILE A 74 -2.11 5.74 -7.15
C ILE A 74 -1.85 6.79 -8.22
N LEU A 75 -0.59 7.12 -8.45
CA LEU A 75 -0.19 8.00 -9.54
C LEU A 75 -0.01 7.17 -10.81
N SER A 76 -0.51 7.70 -11.91
CA SER A 76 -0.22 7.18 -13.24
C SER A 76 0.63 8.16 -14.01
N ASP A 77 1.50 7.61 -14.85
CA ASP A 77 2.04 8.32 -16.00
C ASP A 77 1.45 7.73 -17.30
N ASP A 78 1.78 8.34 -18.43
CA ASP A 78 1.27 7.94 -19.75
C ASP A 78 1.68 6.50 -20.13
N TYR A 79 2.83 6.01 -19.64
CA TYR A 79 3.30 4.66 -19.92
C TYR A 79 2.57 3.62 -19.06
N ASN A 80 2.52 3.85 -17.75
CA ASN A 80 1.84 3.00 -16.78
C ASN A 80 0.37 2.87 -17.12
N SER A 81 -0.32 3.97 -17.40
CA SER A 81 -1.76 3.96 -17.72
C SER A 81 -2.13 3.19 -18.98
N THR A 82 -1.19 2.97 -19.91
CA THR A 82 -1.41 2.18 -21.13
C THR A 82 -0.95 0.72 -20.99
N THR A 83 -0.25 0.40 -19.91
CA THR A 83 0.40 -0.90 -19.71
C THR A 83 -0.22 -1.69 -18.55
N TYR A 84 -0.62 -0.99 -17.50
CA TYR A 84 -1.16 -1.57 -16.27
C TYR A 84 -2.48 -0.91 -15.88
N SER A 85 -3.35 -1.70 -15.26
CA SER A 85 -4.48 -1.25 -14.47
C SER A 85 -4.16 -1.56 -13.02
N ILE A 86 -3.94 -0.50 -12.23
CA ILE A 86 -3.61 -0.62 -10.81
C ILE A 86 -4.76 -0.07 -10.01
N LYS A 87 -5.23 -0.82 -9.01
CA LYS A 87 -6.39 -0.46 -8.21
C LYS A 87 -6.11 -0.75 -6.75
N LEU A 88 -6.59 0.10 -5.85
CA LEU A 88 -6.47 -0.10 -4.41
C LEU A 88 -7.82 -0.21 -3.70
N ILE A 89 -7.85 -1.02 -2.66
CA ILE A 89 -8.97 -1.22 -1.72
C ILE A 89 -8.40 -1.28 -0.31
N ILE A 90 -9.12 -0.72 0.66
CA ILE A 90 -8.82 -0.90 2.09
C ILE A 90 -9.85 -1.87 2.65
N SER A 91 -9.39 -2.98 3.21
CA SER A 91 -10.22 -4.09 3.70
C SER A 91 -9.40 -4.95 4.65
N GLU A 92 -10.00 -5.41 5.75
CA GLU A 92 -9.33 -6.30 6.71
C GLU A 92 -8.89 -7.60 6.05
N ASP A 93 -9.81 -8.23 5.30
CA ASP A 93 -9.59 -9.46 4.55
C ASP A 93 -9.12 -9.19 3.11
N GLU A 94 -8.44 -10.17 2.51
CA GLU A 94 -8.06 -10.14 1.09
C GLU A 94 -9.31 -10.06 0.20
N PRO A 95 -9.51 -8.94 -0.52
CA PRO A 95 -10.66 -8.80 -1.40
C PRO A 95 -10.48 -9.67 -2.66
N PRO A 96 -11.53 -10.35 -3.12
CA PRO A 96 -11.47 -11.08 -4.38
C PRO A 96 -11.29 -10.14 -5.58
N VAL A 97 -10.67 -10.62 -6.67
CA VAL A 97 -10.36 -9.81 -7.87
C VAL A 97 -11.58 -9.05 -8.41
N ASN A 98 -12.77 -9.67 -8.37
CA ASN A 98 -14.01 -9.04 -8.83
C ASN A 98 -14.42 -7.80 -8.01
N ALA A 99 -14.01 -7.67 -6.75
CA ALA A 99 -14.25 -6.49 -5.92
C ALA A 99 -13.52 -5.25 -6.48
N PHE A 100 -12.39 -5.44 -7.15
CA PHE A 100 -11.68 -4.36 -7.84
C PHE A 100 -12.29 -4.04 -9.21
N GLY A 101 -13.12 -4.93 -9.78
CA GLY A 101 -13.70 -4.75 -11.12
C GLY A 101 -14.58 -3.51 -11.24
N ILE A 102 -15.18 -3.04 -10.13
CA ILE A 102 -16.04 -1.86 -10.09
C ILE A 102 -15.27 -0.54 -9.91
N LEU A 103 -13.97 -0.61 -9.59
CA LEU A 103 -13.16 0.56 -9.30
C LEU A 103 -12.47 1.08 -10.57
N PRO A 104 -12.32 2.42 -10.72
CA PRO A 104 -11.53 2.97 -11.80
C PRO A 104 -10.05 2.57 -11.63
N SER A 105 -9.35 2.36 -12.74
CA SER A 105 -7.89 2.22 -12.71
C SER A 105 -7.25 3.50 -12.17
N TYR A 106 -6.18 3.35 -11.40
CA TYR A 106 -5.47 4.43 -10.71
C TYR A 106 -6.38 5.23 -9.78
N ASN A 107 -7.19 4.52 -8.99
CA ASN A 107 -8.09 5.16 -8.03
C ASN A 107 -7.33 5.77 -6.85
N SER A 108 -8.08 6.58 -6.10
CA SER A 108 -7.69 7.04 -4.77
C SER A 108 -8.71 6.56 -3.74
N TYR A 109 -8.26 6.39 -2.50
CA TYR A 109 -9.13 6.05 -1.37
C TYR A 109 -8.86 7.03 -0.23
N LYS A 110 -9.93 7.56 0.36
CA LYS A 110 -9.88 8.48 1.49
C LYS A 110 -10.50 7.81 2.72
N ILE A 111 -9.81 7.90 3.84
CA ILE A 111 -10.24 7.42 5.16
C ILE A 111 -10.47 8.65 6.01
N GLU A 112 -11.68 8.80 6.54
CA GLU A 112 -12.01 9.84 7.50
C GLU A 112 -11.81 9.28 8.92
N ASN A 113 -11.15 10.05 9.78
CA ASN A 113 -10.85 9.69 11.17
C ASN A 113 -10.23 8.28 11.28
N PRO A 114 -9.06 8.04 10.64
CA PRO A 114 -8.40 6.75 10.77
C PRO A 114 -8.14 6.41 12.25
N PRO A 115 -8.22 5.13 12.64
CA PRO A 115 -7.87 4.72 13.99
C PRO A 115 -6.41 5.07 14.28
N MET A 116 -6.12 5.51 15.51
CA MET A 116 -4.77 5.87 15.93
C MET A 116 -4.01 4.65 16.41
N GLY A 117 -2.75 4.48 15.98
CA GLY A 117 -1.92 3.38 16.42
C GLY A 117 -2.41 2.01 15.96
N GLU A 118 -3.09 1.95 14.80
CA GLU A 118 -3.60 0.72 14.21
C GLU A 118 -3.08 0.51 12.78
N PHE A 119 -3.00 -0.77 12.39
CA PHE A 119 -2.69 -1.20 11.04
C PHE A 119 -3.96 -1.31 10.20
N MET A 120 -4.01 -0.58 9.09
CA MET A 120 -5.05 -0.76 8.09
C MET A 120 -4.50 -1.48 6.87
N SER A 121 -5.11 -2.63 6.55
CA SER A 121 -4.74 -3.42 5.38
C SER A 121 -5.13 -2.72 4.08
N VAL A 122 -4.12 -2.40 3.27
CA VAL A 122 -4.25 -1.82 1.93
C VAL A 122 -3.94 -2.90 0.91
N TRP A 123 -4.91 -3.21 0.06
CA TRP A 123 -4.80 -4.20 -0.99
C TRP A 123 -4.68 -3.53 -2.34
N ILE A 124 -3.61 -3.83 -3.08
CA ILE A 124 -3.36 -3.31 -4.41
C ILE A 124 -3.46 -4.47 -5.40
N LEU A 125 -4.39 -4.35 -6.35
CA LEU A 125 -4.49 -5.20 -7.53
C LEU A 125 -3.72 -4.56 -8.68
N ILE A 126 -2.84 -5.33 -9.30
CA ILE A 126 -2.11 -4.95 -10.50
C ILE A 126 -2.50 -5.92 -11.62
N GLU A 127 -3.03 -5.40 -12.71
CA GLU A 127 -3.43 -6.16 -13.89
C GLU A 127 -2.71 -5.60 -15.12
N ASN A 128 -2.20 -6.49 -15.98
CA ASN A 128 -1.59 -6.05 -17.24
C ASN A 128 -2.68 -5.77 -18.28
N ILE A 129 -2.63 -4.60 -18.90
CA ILE A 129 -3.48 -4.24 -20.04
C ILE A 129 -2.78 -4.62 -21.35
N SER A 130 -1.44 -4.60 -21.36
CA SER A 130 -0.62 -4.95 -22.52
C SER A 130 0.54 -5.87 -22.12
N LYS A 131 1.21 -6.49 -23.12
CA LYS A 131 2.35 -7.36 -22.85
C LYS A 131 3.53 -6.54 -22.35
N VAL A 132 4.05 -6.89 -21.19
CA VAL A 132 5.15 -6.17 -20.55
C VAL A 132 6.39 -7.05 -20.47
N ASN A 133 7.53 -6.51 -20.89
CA ASN A 133 8.85 -7.14 -20.80
C ASN A 133 9.83 -6.30 -19.96
N GLU A 134 9.33 -5.30 -19.23
CA GLU A 134 10.13 -4.30 -18.53
C GLU A 134 9.63 -4.13 -17.09
N VAL A 135 10.53 -3.69 -16.22
CA VAL A 135 10.19 -3.30 -14.84
C VAL A 135 9.68 -1.87 -14.87
N VAL A 136 8.56 -1.64 -14.19
CA VAL A 136 7.95 -0.30 -14.02
C VAL A 136 7.92 0.11 -12.57
N ASN A 137 8.09 1.40 -12.37
CA ASN A 137 7.86 2.04 -11.08
C ASN A 137 6.40 2.47 -10.98
N VAL A 138 5.77 2.09 -9.87
CA VAL A 138 4.41 2.49 -9.53
C VAL A 138 4.51 3.47 -8.37
N ASP A 139 4.11 4.71 -8.63
CA ASP A 139 4.18 5.75 -7.61
C ASP A 139 2.88 5.79 -6.79
N LEU A 140 3.03 5.77 -5.47
CA LEU A 140 1.93 5.96 -4.51
C LEU A 140 2.13 7.29 -3.79
N ARG A 141 1.06 8.07 -3.67
CA ARG A 141 1.04 9.29 -2.87
C ARG A 141 0.14 9.13 -1.66
N ILE A 142 0.67 9.55 -0.51
CA ILE A 142 -0.06 9.65 0.75
C ILE A 142 -0.21 11.13 1.06
N ASP A 143 -1.46 11.59 1.21
CA ASP A 143 -1.80 12.91 1.70
C ASP A 143 -2.59 12.75 3.01
N TYR A 144 -2.38 13.61 4.00
CA TYR A 144 -3.10 13.57 5.27
C TYR A 144 -3.21 14.95 5.92
N GLU A 145 -4.18 15.13 6.83
CA GLU A 145 -4.40 16.31 7.66
C GLU A 145 -4.81 15.89 9.07
#